data_AF-A0A9P6TKW9-F1
#
_entry.id   AF-A0A9P6TKW9-F1
#
_cell.length_a   1.000
_cell.length_b   1.000
_cell.length_c   1.000
_cell.angle_alpha   90.00
_cell.angle_beta   90.00
_cell.angle_gamma   90.00
#
_symmetry.space_group_name_H-M   'P 1'
#
loop_
_entity.id
_entity.type
_entity.pdbx_description
1 polymer ?
#
loop_
_entity_poly.entity_id
_entity_poly.type
_entity_poly.pdbx_seq_one_letter_code
_entity_poly.pdbx_strand_id
1 'polypeptide(L)'
;MRLVIRQDYDEVSAWIVAHYIKERINQFEPTKERPFVLGLPTGTSPIGCYRRLAEFCKAGQLSFKHVVTFNMDEYVGIPRNHKESYYSFMWTHLFQHLDIPSENIHMLDGNAPDLDAECCRYEALIIACGGIELFLSGIGPDGHIAFNEPGSSLTSRTRVKTLAYETIIANARFFDGDITKVPKLALTVGIATVMDAREVCMIITGAHKSIALAKCVEEGVNHMWTVSAVQMHPKGLIVCDEDATLELHVKTVKYFKSIEHVHQSLIGKENLGLQGELLSSRSKRLSVSSRGHDILLKRLLEDDDEKKKEKKISNVENSGGASPPKKQRRSTDETAA
;
A
#
# COMPACT_ATOMS: atom_id res chain seq x y z
N MET A 1 -4.64 10.41 0.73
CA MET A 1 -3.67 9.43 0.17
C MET A 1 -2.44 9.34 1.06
N ARG A 2 -1.66 8.26 0.92
CA ARG A 2 -0.31 8.13 1.47
C ARG A 2 0.70 8.05 0.33
N LEU A 3 1.83 8.73 0.47
CA LEU A 3 2.97 8.63 -0.45
C LEU A 3 4.18 8.14 0.36
N VAL A 4 4.73 7.01 -0.04
CA VAL A 4 5.89 6.36 0.61
C VAL A 4 7.04 6.41 -0.37
N ILE A 5 8.12 7.08 0.02
CA ILE A 5 9.29 7.32 -0.83
C ILE A 5 10.43 6.42 -0.35
N ARG A 6 11.04 5.68 -1.27
CA ARG A 6 12.16 4.77 -1.01
C ARG A 6 13.34 5.07 -1.92
N GLN A 7 14.49 4.51 -1.58
CA GLN A 7 15.72 4.86 -2.28
C GLN A 7 15.71 4.37 -3.73
N ASP A 8 15.21 3.15 -3.96
CA ASP A 8 15.28 2.47 -5.24
C ASP A 8 14.10 1.52 -5.49
N TYR A 9 14.09 0.95 -6.71
CA TYR A 9 13.08 0.00 -7.17
C TYR A 9 12.94 -1.23 -6.28
N ASP A 10 14.04 -1.79 -5.75
CA ASP A 10 13.99 -3.02 -4.96
C ASP A 10 13.36 -2.75 -3.59
N GLU A 11 13.67 -1.62 -2.96
CA GLU A 11 13.00 -1.18 -1.73
C GLU A 11 11.50 -0.95 -1.94
N VAL A 12 11.09 -0.38 -3.08
CA VAL A 12 9.67 -0.17 -3.41
C VAL A 12 8.97 -1.50 -3.64
N SER A 13 9.38 -2.23 -4.68
CA SER A 13 8.63 -3.35 -5.24
C SER A 13 8.87 -4.63 -4.43
N ALA A 14 10.13 -5.01 -4.24
CA ALA A 14 10.48 -6.27 -3.59
C ALA A 14 10.40 -6.20 -2.07
N TRP A 15 10.52 -5.01 -1.46
CA TRP A 15 10.42 -4.88 0.00
C TRP A 15 9.08 -4.33 0.45
N ILE A 16 8.81 -3.03 0.28
CA ILE A 16 7.61 -2.40 0.87
C ILE A 16 6.32 -3.05 0.38
N VAL A 17 6.12 -3.12 -0.94
CA VAL A 17 4.83 -3.55 -1.50
C VAL A 17 4.58 -5.04 -1.27
N ALA A 18 5.61 -5.88 -1.43
CA ALA A 18 5.48 -7.32 -1.16
C ALA A 18 5.18 -7.61 0.32
N HIS A 19 5.85 -6.92 1.26
CA HIS A 19 5.52 -7.07 2.69
C HIS A 19 4.12 -6.52 2.98
N TYR A 20 3.73 -5.42 2.33
CA TYR A 20 2.40 -4.87 2.49
C TYR A 20 1.31 -5.88 2.13
N ILE A 21 1.39 -6.48 0.94
CA ILE A 21 0.44 -7.49 0.48
C ILE A 21 0.44 -8.71 1.40
N LYS A 22 1.62 -9.20 1.80
CA LYS A 22 1.76 -10.32 2.73
C LYS A 22 1.04 -10.06 4.05
N GLU A 23 1.31 -8.90 4.68
CA GLU A 23 0.71 -8.56 5.97
C GLU A 23 -0.80 -8.28 5.82
N ARG A 24 -1.27 -7.69 4.71
CA ARG A 24 -2.71 -7.51 4.45
C ARG A 24 -3.43 -8.86 4.32
N ILE A 25 -2.87 -9.81 3.59
CA ILE A 25 -3.45 -11.16 3.46
C ILE A 25 -3.45 -11.87 4.82
N ASN A 26 -2.33 -11.85 5.54
CA ASN A 26 -2.22 -12.53 6.83
C ASN A 26 -3.14 -11.94 7.90
N GLN A 27 -3.27 -10.60 7.97
CA GLN A 27 -4.20 -9.94 8.90
C GLN A 27 -5.66 -10.14 8.51
N PHE A 28 -5.94 -10.33 7.21
CA PHE A 28 -7.29 -10.62 6.76
C PHE A 28 -7.72 -12.03 7.11
N GLU A 29 -6.79 -12.98 7.29
CA GLU A 29 -7.06 -14.40 7.59
C GLU A 29 -8.11 -15.01 6.64
N PRO A 30 -7.80 -15.13 5.33
CA PRO A 30 -8.77 -15.56 4.34
C PRO A 30 -9.16 -17.02 4.52
N THR A 31 -10.45 -17.30 4.32
CA THR A 31 -11.02 -18.65 4.30
C THR A 31 -11.71 -18.90 2.96
N LYS A 32 -12.18 -20.12 2.73
CA LYS A 32 -12.93 -20.45 1.50
C LYS A 32 -14.21 -19.61 1.34
N GLU A 33 -14.89 -19.31 2.45
CA GLU A 33 -16.14 -18.53 2.49
C GLU A 33 -15.88 -17.02 2.48
N ARG A 34 -14.68 -16.60 2.89
CA ARG A 34 -14.25 -15.21 2.90
C ARG A 34 -12.84 -15.10 2.29
N PRO A 35 -12.72 -15.21 0.95
CA PRO A 35 -11.43 -15.11 0.30
C PRO A 35 -10.90 -13.68 0.34
N PHE A 36 -9.58 -13.54 0.26
CA PHE A 36 -8.95 -12.23 0.03
C PHE A 36 -8.94 -11.95 -1.48
N VAL A 37 -9.64 -10.92 -1.92
CA VAL A 37 -9.73 -10.57 -3.34
C VAL A 37 -8.66 -9.53 -3.70
N LEU A 38 -7.75 -9.88 -4.61
CA LEU A 38 -6.57 -9.10 -4.97
C LEU A 38 -6.59 -8.70 -6.45
N GLY A 39 -6.61 -7.40 -6.72
CA GLY A 39 -6.40 -6.84 -8.06
C GLY A 39 -4.90 -6.80 -8.41
N LEU A 40 -4.52 -7.21 -9.62
CA LEU A 40 -3.12 -7.37 -10.03
C LEU A 40 -2.79 -6.70 -11.38
N PRO A 41 -1.67 -5.96 -11.48
CA PRO A 41 -1.19 -5.38 -12.73
C PRO A 41 -0.21 -6.33 -13.45
N THR A 42 0.11 -6.01 -14.70
CA THR A 42 1.28 -6.57 -15.41
C THR A 42 2.37 -5.51 -15.55
N GLY A 43 3.35 -5.75 -16.42
CA GLY A 43 4.46 -4.83 -16.68
C GLY A 43 5.66 -5.02 -15.76
N THR A 44 6.67 -4.16 -15.91
CA THR A 44 7.96 -4.35 -15.23
C THR A 44 7.93 -3.98 -13.75
N SER A 45 7.18 -2.94 -13.38
CA SER A 45 7.09 -2.44 -12.00
C SER A 45 6.71 -3.49 -10.94
N PRO A 46 5.72 -4.38 -11.16
CA PRO A 46 5.34 -5.38 -10.16
C PRO A 46 6.24 -6.64 -10.10
N ILE A 47 7.20 -6.83 -11.02
CA ILE A 47 7.99 -8.08 -11.08
C ILE A 47 8.76 -8.34 -9.78
N GLY A 48 9.36 -7.30 -9.19
CA GLY A 48 10.09 -7.40 -7.92
C GLY A 48 9.19 -7.86 -6.78
N CYS A 49 7.99 -7.30 -6.70
CA CYS A 49 6.95 -7.71 -5.78
C CYS A 49 6.55 -9.18 -5.98
N TYR A 50 6.28 -9.61 -7.21
CA TYR A 50 5.89 -10.99 -7.52
C TYR A 50 6.94 -12.02 -7.13
N ARG A 51 8.22 -11.73 -7.43
CA ARG A 51 9.33 -12.59 -7.00
C ARG A 51 9.34 -12.74 -5.47
N ARG A 52 9.15 -11.66 -4.72
CA ARG A 52 9.17 -11.72 -3.26
C ARG A 52 7.95 -12.45 -2.68
N LEU A 53 6.76 -12.26 -3.26
CA LEU A 53 5.56 -13.00 -2.84
C LEU A 53 5.73 -14.52 -3.03
N ALA A 54 6.35 -14.94 -4.14
CA ALA A 54 6.71 -16.34 -4.36
C ALA A 54 7.72 -16.86 -3.33
N GLU A 55 8.72 -16.06 -2.95
CA GLU A 55 9.67 -16.41 -1.88
C GLU A 55 8.96 -16.58 -0.51
N PHE A 56 8.01 -15.71 -0.17
CA PHE A 56 7.21 -15.85 1.06
C PHE A 56 6.34 -17.10 1.04
N CYS A 57 5.75 -17.44 -0.10
CA CYS A 57 4.97 -18.67 -0.26
C CYS A 57 5.85 -19.92 -0.05
N LYS A 58 7.04 -19.95 -0.68
CA LYS A 58 8.00 -21.05 -0.53
C LYS A 58 8.52 -21.18 0.91
N ALA A 59 8.65 -20.05 1.63
CA ALA A 59 9.05 -20.02 3.02
C ALA A 59 7.91 -20.32 4.02
N GLY A 60 6.68 -20.56 3.55
CA GLY A 60 5.51 -20.82 4.40
C GLY A 60 5.01 -19.60 5.20
N GLN A 61 5.40 -18.38 4.80
CA GLN A 61 5.00 -17.13 5.47
C GLN A 61 3.73 -16.50 4.87
N LEU A 62 3.27 -17.01 3.73
CA LEU A 62 2.13 -16.54 2.96
C LEU A 62 1.48 -17.72 2.23
N SER A 63 0.16 -17.72 2.11
CA SER A 63 -0.57 -18.71 1.30
C SER A 63 -1.64 -18.02 0.46
N PHE A 64 -1.78 -18.47 -0.79
CA PHE A 64 -2.77 -18.01 -1.76
C PHE A 64 -3.93 -18.99 -1.94
N LYS A 65 -4.05 -20.03 -1.11
CA LYS A 65 -5.16 -21.02 -1.17
C LYS A 65 -6.55 -20.40 -1.11
N HIS A 66 -6.68 -19.30 -0.38
CA HIS A 66 -7.93 -18.56 -0.21
C HIS A 66 -7.82 -17.12 -0.72
N VAL A 67 -6.91 -16.89 -1.67
CA VAL A 67 -6.79 -15.63 -2.41
C VAL A 67 -7.47 -15.81 -3.77
N VAL A 68 -8.26 -14.82 -4.18
CA VAL A 68 -8.88 -14.73 -5.51
C VAL A 68 -8.25 -13.53 -6.22
N THR A 69 -7.82 -13.70 -7.46
CA THR A 69 -7.12 -12.65 -8.21
C THR A 69 -7.92 -12.18 -9.41
N PHE A 70 -7.84 -10.86 -9.65
CA PHE A 70 -8.39 -10.21 -10.85
C PHE A 70 -7.30 -9.36 -11.49
N ASN A 71 -6.96 -9.63 -12.74
CA ASN A 71 -6.01 -8.82 -13.49
C ASN A 71 -6.70 -7.60 -14.14
N MET A 72 -5.91 -6.54 -14.33
CA MET A 72 -6.40 -5.27 -14.87
C MET A 72 -6.84 -5.34 -16.33
N ASP A 73 -6.19 -6.16 -17.14
CA ASP A 73 -6.32 -6.09 -18.59
C ASP A 73 -5.82 -7.37 -19.28
N GLU A 74 -6.19 -7.51 -20.55
CA GLU A 74 -5.63 -8.48 -21.51
C GLU A 74 -5.77 -7.93 -22.93
N TYR A 75 -4.82 -8.26 -23.82
CA TYR A 75 -4.91 -7.85 -25.21
C TYR A 75 -6.01 -8.60 -25.96
N VAL A 76 -6.71 -7.91 -26.85
CA VAL A 76 -7.73 -8.53 -27.72
C VAL A 76 -7.05 -9.20 -28.92
N GLY A 77 -7.47 -10.43 -29.23
CA GLY A 77 -7.01 -11.18 -30.40
C GLY A 77 -5.61 -11.80 -30.29
N ILE A 78 -4.96 -11.71 -29.11
CA ILE A 78 -3.69 -12.40 -28.87
C ILE A 78 -3.97 -13.82 -28.37
N PRO A 79 -3.31 -14.88 -28.89
CA PRO A 79 -3.46 -16.21 -28.33
C PRO A 79 -3.08 -16.24 -26.85
N ARG A 80 -3.89 -16.90 -26.02
CA ARG A 80 -3.67 -16.97 -24.55
C ARG A 80 -2.31 -17.56 -24.14
N ASN A 81 -1.74 -18.42 -24.98
CA ASN A 81 -0.41 -19.02 -24.76
C ASN A 81 0.73 -18.23 -25.42
N HIS A 82 0.43 -17.09 -26.07
CA HIS A 82 1.45 -16.23 -26.65
C HIS A 82 2.36 -15.68 -25.55
N LYS A 83 3.67 -15.59 -25.81
CA LYS A 83 4.68 -15.13 -24.83
C LYS A 83 4.36 -13.76 -24.22
N GLU A 84 3.82 -12.85 -25.02
CA GLU A 84 3.46 -11.49 -24.62
C GLU A 84 2.00 -11.31 -24.17
N SER A 85 1.22 -12.40 -24.07
CA SER A 85 -0.10 -12.30 -23.44
C SER A 85 0.05 -12.03 -21.94
N TYR A 86 -0.90 -11.31 -21.35
CA TYR A 86 -0.86 -11.03 -19.92
C TYR A 86 -1.13 -12.28 -19.10
N TYR A 87 -1.86 -13.25 -19.66
CA TYR A 87 -1.93 -14.61 -19.11
C TYR A 87 -0.54 -15.26 -18.96
N SER A 88 0.25 -15.33 -20.03
CA SER A 88 1.61 -15.91 -19.99
C SER A 88 2.53 -15.15 -19.05
N PHE A 89 2.43 -13.82 -19.03
CA PHE A 89 3.18 -12.97 -18.11
C PHE A 89 2.89 -13.35 -16.65
N MET A 90 1.60 -13.37 -16.26
CA MET A 90 1.20 -13.67 -14.88
C MET A 90 1.54 -15.10 -14.48
N TRP A 91 1.38 -16.05 -15.40
CA TRP A 91 1.78 -17.43 -15.16
C TRP A 91 3.29 -17.54 -14.90
N THR A 92 4.09 -16.89 -15.74
CA THR A 92 5.56 -16.93 -15.67
C THR A 92 6.10 -16.30 -14.40
N HIS A 93 5.61 -15.10 -14.07
CA HIS A 93 6.17 -14.27 -13.00
C HIS A 93 5.55 -14.54 -11.62
N LEU A 94 4.33 -15.09 -11.56
CA LEU A 94 3.61 -15.24 -10.30
C LEU A 94 2.96 -16.61 -10.13
N PHE A 95 1.91 -16.92 -10.90
CA PHE A 95 0.97 -17.99 -10.55
C PHE A 95 1.60 -19.37 -10.45
N GLN A 96 2.57 -19.71 -11.31
CA GLN A 96 3.24 -21.02 -11.25
C GLN A 96 4.11 -21.21 -9.99
N HIS A 97 4.38 -20.14 -9.23
CA HIS A 97 5.22 -20.15 -8.02
C HIS A 97 4.40 -20.06 -6.72
N LEU A 98 3.07 -20.01 -6.82
CA LEU A 98 2.16 -19.87 -5.68
C LEU A 98 1.32 -21.13 -5.46
N ASP A 99 0.76 -21.28 -4.26
CA ASP A 99 -0.24 -22.31 -3.93
C ASP A 99 -1.69 -21.86 -4.21
N ILE A 100 -1.87 -21.02 -5.24
CA ILE A 100 -3.18 -20.49 -5.66
C ILE A 100 -3.98 -21.53 -6.48
N PRO A 101 -5.27 -21.77 -6.16
CA PRO A 101 -6.12 -22.62 -6.98
C PRO A 101 -6.41 -21.96 -8.33
N SER A 102 -6.41 -22.74 -9.41
CA SER A 102 -6.63 -22.23 -10.77
C SER A 102 -7.98 -21.53 -10.96
N GLU A 103 -9.01 -22.00 -10.26
CA GLU A 103 -10.37 -21.47 -10.26
C GLU A 103 -10.48 -20.08 -9.60
N ASN A 104 -9.50 -19.70 -8.79
CA ASN A 104 -9.41 -18.40 -8.14
C ASN A 104 -8.65 -17.36 -8.99
N ILE A 105 -8.14 -17.75 -10.17
CA ILE A 105 -7.42 -16.85 -11.07
C ILE A 105 -8.40 -16.34 -12.13
N HIS A 106 -8.71 -15.05 -12.10
CA HIS A 106 -9.57 -14.42 -13.09
C HIS A 106 -8.79 -13.45 -13.98
N MET A 107 -8.83 -13.73 -15.28
CA MET A 107 -8.25 -12.88 -16.35
C MET A 107 -9.37 -12.55 -17.34
N LEU A 108 -9.28 -11.38 -17.97
CA LEU A 108 -10.17 -11.01 -19.08
C LEU A 108 -9.84 -11.90 -20.30
N ASP A 109 -10.86 -12.43 -20.97
CA ASP A 109 -10.69 -13.18 -22.21
C ASP A 109 -10.73 -12.26 -23.43
N GLY A 110 -9.56 -11.79 -23.86
CA GLY A 110 -9.41 -10.99 -25.08
C GLY A 110 -9.77 -11.70 -26.39
N ASN A 111 -10.09 -13.00 -26.37
CA ASN A 111 -10.56 -13.74 -27.53
C ASN A 111 -12.02 -14.18 -27.42
N ALA A 112 -12.77 -13.64 -26.44
CA ALA A 112 -14.18 -13.92 -26.31
C ALA A 112 -14.95 -13.50 -27.59
N PRO A 113 -15.98 -14.26 -28.01
CA PRO A 113 -16.77 -13.93 -29.20
C PRO A 113 -17.55 -12.62 -29.04
N ASP A 114 -17.95 -12.30 -27.81
CA ASP A 114 -18.58 -11.04 -27.44
C ASP A 114 -17.76 -10.40 -26.31
N LEU A 115 -17.01 -9.36 -26.67
CA LEU A 115 -16.09 -8.68 -25.77
C LEU A 115 -16.82 -7.84 -24.72
N ASP A 116 -17.99 -7.29 -25.05
CA ASP A 116 -18.78 -6.49 -24.10
C ASP A 116 -19.43 -7.41 -23.06
N ALA A 117 -19.94 -8.57 -23.48
CA ALA A 117 -20.44 -9.60 -22.57
C ALA A 117 -19.34 -10.12 -21.64
N GLU A 118 -18.12 -10.31 -22.14
CA GLU A 118 -16.96 -10.69 -21.31
C GLU A 118 -16.65 -9.63 -20.24
N CYS A 119 -16.69 -8.34 -20.62
CA CYS A 119 -16.48 -7.24 -19.68
C CYS A 119 -17.57 -7.19 -18.60
N CYS A 120 -18.84 -7.38 -18.98
CA CYS A 120 -19.95 -7.47 -18.01
C CYS A 120 -19.82 -8.69 -17.08
N ARG A 121 -19.41 -9.85 -17.62
CA ARG A 121 -19.15 -11.06 -16.83
C ARG A 121 -18.04 -10.82 -15.80
N TYR A 122 -16.97 -10.13 -16.21
CA TYR A 122 -15.84 -9.85 -15.33
C TYR A 122 -16.24 -8.96 -14.14
N GLU A 123 -17.02 -7.91 -14.39
CA GLU A 123 -17.60 -7.05 -13.35
C GLU A 123 -18.52 -7.82 -12.40
N ALA A 124 -19.40 -8.67 -12.96
CA ALA A 124 -20.30 -9.48 -12.16
C ALA A 124 -19.55 -10.46 -11.25
N LEU A 125 -18.43 -11.03 -11.70
CA LEU A 125 -17.57 -11.88 -10.87
C LEU A 125 -16.91 -11.11 -9.72
N ILE A 126 -16.40 -9.90 -9.98
CA ILE A 126 -15.83 -9.06 -8.93
C ILE A 126 -16.88 -8.81 -7.83
N ILE A 127 -18.12 -8.49 -8.22
CA ILE A 127 -19.23 -8.28 -7.29
C ILE A 127 -19.57 -9.57 -6.53
N ALA A 128 -19.63 -10.72 -7.23
CA ALA A 128 -19.94 -12.01 -6.62
C ALA A 128 -18.89 -12.44 -5.57
N CYS A 129 -17.63 -12.02 -5.73
CA CYS A 129 -16.57 -12.23 -4.75
C CYS A 129 -16.59 -11.21 -3.58
N GLY A 130 -17.54 -10.27 -3.55
CA GLY A 130 -17.66 -9.27 -2.49
C GLY A 130 -16.84 -7.99 -2.69
N GLY A 131 -16.35 -7.77 -3.92
CA GLY A 131 -15.48 -6.66 -4.29
C GLY A 131 -14.01 -6.91 -3.99
N ILE A 132 -13.14 -6.03 -4.50
CA ILE A 132 -11.68 -6.15 -4.36
C ILE A 132 -11.24 -5.60 -3.00
N GLU A 133 -10.50 -6.40 -2.23
CA GLU A 133 -9.96 -5.98 -0.92
C GLU A 133 -8.74 -5.08 -1.09
N LEU A 134 -7.83 -5.44 -1.99
CA LEU A 134 -6.65 -4.65 -2.33
C LEU A 134 -6.44 -4.69 -3.83
N PHE A 135 -6.31 -3.53 -4.46
CA PHE A 135 -5.95 -3.41 -5.86
C PHE A 135 -4.51 -2.92 -5.98
N LEU A 136 -3.61 -3.79 -6.43
CA LEU A 136 -2.25 -3.39 -6.82
C LEU A 136 -2.28 -2.80 -8.23
N SER A 137 -1.66 -1.65 -8.44
CA SER A 137 -1.59 -0.99 -9.74
C SER A 137 -0.18 -0.48 -10.03
N GLY A 138 0.17 -0.43 -11.31
CA GLY A 138 1.22 0.46 -11.80
C GLY A 138 0.59 1.71 -12.40
N ILE A 139 1.41 2.56 -13.03
CA ILE A 139 0.95 3.66 -13.89
C ILE A 139 1.72 3.71 -15.20
N GLY A 140 1.11 4.23 -16.26
CA GLY A 140 1.80 4.63 -17.48
C GLY A 140 2.62 5.92 -17.32
N PRO A 141 3.54 6.23 -18.26
CA PRO A 141 4.27 7.51 -18.27
C PRO A 141 3.34 8.72 -18.54
N ASP A 142 2.19 8.47 -19.14
CA ASP A 142 1.05 9.39 -19.34
C ASP A 142 0.05 9.36 -18.16
N GLY A 143 0.36 8.62 -17.08
CA GLY A 143 -0.49 8.49 -15.91
C GLY A 143 -1.73 7.62 -16.09
N HIS A 144 -1.78 6.73 -17.10
CA HIS A 144 -2.88 5.76 -17.19
C HIS A 144 -2.84 4.74 -16.03
N ILE A 145 -4.01 4.32 -15.56
CA ILE A 145 -4.22 3.12 -14.74
C ILE A 145 -4.78 2.03 -15.65
N ALA A 146 -4.21 0.81 -15.64
CA ALA A 146 -4.55 -0.22 -16.63
C ALA A 146 -4.40 0.33 -18.07
N PHE A 147 -5.28 -0.01 -19.01
CA PHE A 147 -5.37 0.69 -20.30
C PHE A 147 -6.38 1.85 -20.28
N ASN A 148 -6.60 2.52 -19.16
CA ASN A 148 -7.41 3.74 -19.13
C ASN A 148 -6.57 4.94 -19.60
N GLU A 149 -6.36 4.98 -20.90
CA GLU A 149 -5.64 6.02 -21.64
C GLU A 149 -6.20 7.42 -21.37
N PRO A 150 -5.40 8.49 -21.57
CA PRO A 150 -5.84 9.88 -21.45
C PRO A 150 -7.18 10.15 -22.16
N GLY A 151 -8.09 10.81 -21.46
CA GLY A 151 -9.46 11.08 -21.90
C GLY A 151 -10.48 10.01 -21.50
N SER A 152 -10.05 8.90 -20.87
CA SER A 152 -10.96 7.89 -20.33
C SER A 152 -11.82 8.44 -19.19
N SER A 153 -13.11 8.10 -19.17
CA SER A 153 -14.00 8.51 -18.06
C SER A 153 -13.46 8.03 -16.71
N LEU A 154 -13.43 8.92 -15.73
CA LEU A 154 -13.05 8.60 -14.35
C LEU A 154 -14.07 7.70 -13.63
N THR A 155 -15.28 7.59 -14.16
CA THR A 155 -16.32 6.66 -13.68
C THR A 155 -16.48 5.43 -14.57
N SER A 156 -15.50 5.17 -15.46
CA SER A 156 -15.56 4.04 -16.40
C SER A 156 -15.60 2.68 -15.70
N ARG A 157 -16.31 1.74 -16.32
CA ARG A 157 -16.28 0.30 -16.01
C ARG A 157 -15.38 -0.47 -16.99
N THR A 158 -15.24 -1.75 -16.72
CA THR A 158 -14.55 -2.72 -17.58
C THR A 158 -15.10 -2.67 -19.00
N ARG A 159 -14.22 -2.52 -20.00
CA ARG A 159 -14.61 -2.28 -21.40
C ARG A 159 -13.49 -2.63 -22.38
N VAL A 160 -13.85 -2.71 -23.66
CA VAL A 160 -12.88 -2.66 -24.76
C VAL A 160 -12.26 -1.26 -24.85
N LYS A 161 -10.94 -1.19 -24.99
CA LYS A 161 -10.22 0.05 -25.23
C LYS A 161 -9.25 -0.08 -26.39
N THR A 162 -9.28 0.93 -27.27
CA THR A 162 -8.26 1.13 -28.30
C THR A 162 -7.03 1.72 -27.67
N LEU A 163 -5.88 1.08 -27.90
CA LEU A 163 -4.59 1.55 -27.39
C LEU A 163 -4.19 2.85 -28.08
N ALA A 164 -3.64 3.79 -27.32
CA ALA A 164 -3.06 5.00 -27.87
C ALA A 164 -1.84 4.66 -28.74
N TYR A 165 -1.53 5.52 -29.71
CA TYR A 165 -0.37 5.31 -30.59
C TYR A 165 0.95 5.25 -29.81
N GLU A 166 1.08 6.05 -28.75
CA GLU A 166 2.24 6.02 -27.84
C GLU A 166 2.37 4.67 -27.11
N THR A 167 1.26 4.10 -26.65
CA THR A 167 1.21 2.76 -26.04
C THR A 167 1.63 1.68 -27.03
N ILE A 168 1.20 1.78 -28.29
CA ILE A 168 1.62 0.87 -29.37
C ILE A 168 3.14 0.95 -29.58
N ILE A 169 3.71 2.15 -29.63
CA ILE A 169 5.16 2.35 -29.78
C ILE A 169 5.91 1.78 -28.56
N ALA A 170 5.46 2.09 -27.35
CA ALA A 170 6.10 1.65 -26.12
C ALA A 170 6.10 0.11 -25.99
N ASN A 171 5.03 -0.54 -26.45
CA ASN A 171 4.87 -1.99 -26.37
C ASN A 171 5.49 -2.74 -27.55
N ALA A 172 5.80 -2.07 -28.67
CA ALA A 172 6.44 -2.69 -29.83
C ALA A 172 7.75 -3.43 -29.48
N ARG A 173 8.47 -2.99 -28.45
CA ARG A 173 9.68 -3.68 -27.93
C ARG A 173 9.43 -5.14 -27.52
N PHE A 174 8.20 -5.50 -27.17
CA PHE A 174 7.79 -6.86 -26.82
C PHE A 174 7.38 -7.68 -28.07
N PHE A 175 7.06 -7.00 -29.17
CA PHE A 175 6.61 -7.59 -30.43
C PHE A 175 7.68 -7.45 -31.53
N ASP A 176 8.91 -7.81 -31.20
CA ASP A 176 10.09 -7.78 -32.09
C ASP A 176 10.41 -6.38 -32.67
N GLY A 177 9.95 -5.31 -32.01
CA GLY A 177 10.10 -3.93 -32.48
C GLY A 177 9.10 -3.52 -33.56
N ASP A 178 8.13 -4.37 -33.88
CA ASP A 178 7.18 -4.15 -34.97
C ASP A 178 5.81 -3.68 -34.45
N ILE A 179 5.48 -2.42 -34.69
CA ILE A 179 4.21 -1.80 -34.30
C ILE A 179 2.98 -2.49 -34.90
N THR A 180 3.14 -3.18 -36.04
CA THR A 180 2.03 -3.82 -36.75
C THR A 180 1.59 -5.13 -36.07
N LYS A 181 2.48 -5.73 -35.28
CA LYS A 181 2.22 -6.94 -34.49
C LYS A 181 1.60 -6.65 -33.13
N VAL A 182 1.60 -5.39 -32.69
CA VAL A 182 1.01 -5.00 -31.41
C VAL A 182 -0.51 -5.03 -31.52
N PRO A 183 -1.22 -5.74 -30.63
CA PRO A 183 -2.68 -5.68 -30.57
C PRO A 183 -3.17 -4.24 -30.44
N LYS A 184 -4.18 -3.86 -31.23
CA LYS A 184 -4.71 -2.49 -31.26
C LYS A 184 -5.80 -2.24 -30.22
N LEU A 185 -6.36 -3.31 -29.68
CA LEU A 185 -7.44 -3.31 -28.71
C LEU A 185 -7.01 -4.13 -27.49
N ALA A 186 -7.50 -3.75 -26.33
CA ALA A 186 -7.39 -4.49 -25.09
C ALA A 186 -8.73 -4.48 -24.35
N LEU A 187 -8.99 -5.52 -23.56
CA LEU A 187 -9.98 -5.46 -22.50
C LEU A 187 -9.29 -4.89 -21.27
N THR A 188 -9.96 -3.99 -20.57
CA THR A 188 -9.39 -3.36 -19.38
C THR A 188 -10.45 -3.02 -18.37
N VAL A 189 -10.14 -3.19 -17.09
CA VAL A 189 -10.96 -2.67 -15.99
C VAL A 189 -11.04 -1.15 -16.09
N GLY A 190 -12.20 -0.60 -15.77
CA GLY A 190 -12.37 0.86 -15.75
C GLY A 190 -11.81 1.51 -14.48
N ILE A 191 -11.67 2.83 -14.50
CA ILE A 191 -11.19 3.60 -13.33
C ILE A 191 -12.08 3.39 -12.12
N ALA A 192 -13.41 3.40 -12.27
CA ALA A 192 -14.31 3.14 -11.15
C ALA A 192 -14.15 1.72 -10.61
N THR A 193 -13.90 0.73 -11.47
CA THR A 193 -13.62 -0.66 -11.06
C THR A 193 -12.43 -0.75 -10.11
N VAL A 194 -11.35 0.00 -10.40
CA VAL A 194 -10.17 0.06 -9.52
C VAL A 194 -10.48 0.85 -8.25
N MET A 195 -11.18 1.98 -8.37
CA MET A 195 -11.54 2.84 -7.24
C MET A 195 -12.64 2.28 -6.33
N ASP A 196 -13.37 1.24 -6.76
CA ASP A 196 -14.33 0.50 -5.94
C ASP A 196 -13.64 -0.49 -4.99
N ALA A 197 -12.33 -0.73 -5.17
CA ALA A 197 -11.57 -1.54 -4.23
C ALA A 197 -11.55 -0.90 -2.84
N ARG A 198 -11.45 -1.71 -1.79
CA ARG A 198 -11.34 -1.19 -0.42
C ARG A 198 -10.03 -0.45 -0.20
N GLU A 199 -9.00 -0.84 -0.94
CA GLU A 199 -7.67 -0.26 -0.91
C GLU A 199 -7.02 -0.28 -2.29
N VAL A 200 -6.31 0.79 -2.65
CA VAL A 200 -5.53 0.88 -3.90
C VAL A 200 -4.08 1.17 -3.55
N CYS A 201 -3.16 0.30 -3.97
CA CYS A 201 -1.72 0.42 -3.79
C CYS A 201 -1.04 0.57 -5.14
N MET A 202 -0.27 1.65 -5.35
CA MET A 202 0.37 1.97 -6.61
C MET A 202 1.89 1.89 -6.51
N ILE A 203 2.52 1.19 -7.46
CA ILE A 203 3.97 1.14 -7.65
C ILE A 203 4.36 2.15 -8.73
N ILE A 204 5.20 3.13 -8.38
CA ILE A 204 5.68 4.15 -9.33
C ILE A 204 7.20 4.29 -9.22
N THR A 205 7.94 3.75 -10.18
CA THR A 205 9.41 3.70 -10.12
C THR A 205 10.07 4.22 -11.39
N GLY A 206 11.14 4.99 -11.21
CA GLY A 206 12.01 5.49 -12.25
C GLY A 206 11.61 6.87 -12.81
N ALA A 207 12.62 7.61 -13.29
CA ALA A 207 12.49 8.98 -13.76
C ALA A 207 11.45 9.17 -14.88
N HIS A 208 11.28 8.17 -15.74
CA HIS A 208 10.28 8.19 -16.82
C HIS A 208 8.82 8.24 -16.33
N LYS A 209 8.55 8.13 -15.03
CA LYS A 209 7.22 8.26 -14.41
C LYS A 209 7.06 9.51 -13.56
N SER A 210 8.09 10.36 -13.46
CA SER A 210 8.09 11.51 -12.55
C SER A 210 7.01 12.54 -12.87
N ILE A 211 6.82 12.83 -14.16
CA ILE A 211 5.76 13.74 -14.63
C ILE A 211 4.39 13.21 -14.21
N ALA A 212 4.12 11.93 -14.47
CA ALA A 212 2.84 11.32 -14.10
C ALA A 212 2.60 11.33 -12.59
N LEU A 213 3.64 11.12 -11.77
CA LEU A 213 3.53 11.25 -10.32
C LEU A 213 3.21 12.69 -9.90
N ALA A 214 3.88 13.68 -10.48
CA ALA A 214 3.61 15.10 -10.18
C ALA A 214 2.18 15.49 -10.56
N LYS A 215 1.70 15.09 -11.73
CA LYS A 215 0.32 15.24 -12.18
C LYS A 215 -0.69 14.56 -11.23
N CYS A 216 -0.32 13.41 -10.68
CA CYS A 216 -1.14 12.68 -9.72
C CYS A 216 -1.22 13.35 -8.34
N VAL A 217 -0.12 13.91 -7.84
CA VAL A 217 -0.01 14.33 -6.44
C VAL A 217 -0.24 15.83 -6.25
N GLU A 218 0.21 16.65 -7.20
CA GLU A 218 0.24 18.11 -7.03
C GLU A 218 -0.81 18.85 -7.88
N GLU A 219 -1.28 18.24 -8.97
CA GLU A 219 -2.34 18.81 -9.80
C GLU A 219 -3.73 18.28 -9.43
N GLY A 220 -4.78 18.83 -10.05
CA GLY A 220 -6.16 18.43 -9.80
C GLY A 220 -6.57 17.14 -10.51
N VAL A 221 -7.69 16.56 -10.05
CA VAL A 221 -8.33 15.41 -10.69
C VAL A 221 -8.66 15.73 -12.16
N ASN A 222 -8.10 14.93 -13.07
CA ASN A 222 -8.17 15.16 -14.52
C ASN A 222 -8.16 13.83 -15.29
N HIS A 223 -9.11 13.66 -16.21
CA HIS A 223 -9.20 12.46 -17.05
C HIS A 223 -8.05 12.28 -18.06
N MET A 224 -7.22 13.30 -18.27
CA MET A 224 -5.98 13.18 -19.05
C MET A 224 -4.86 12.50 -18.27
N TRP A 225 -4.96 12.45 -16.95
CA TRP A 225 -4.03 11.78 -16.04
C TRP A 225 -4.87 10.91 -15.12
N THR A 226 -5.36 9.77 -15.62
CA THR A 226 -6.41 9.00 -14.93
C THR A 226 -5.99 8.50 -13.55
N VAL A 227 -4.68 8.37 -13.29
CA VAL A 227 -4.11 8.16 -11.96
C VAL A 227 -4.57 9.17 -10.90
N SER A 228 -4.82 10.42 -11.29
CA SER A 228 -5.31 11.48 -10.39
C SER A 228 -6.64 11.14 -9.71
N ALA A 229 -7.41 10.17 -10.23
CA ALA A 229 -8.59 9.64 -9.56
C ALA A 229 -8.30 9.10 -8.14
N VAL A 230 -7.08 8.63 -7.89
CA VAL A 230 -6.67 8.12 -6.56
C VAL A 230 -6.75 9.19 -5.47
N GLN A 231 -6.74 10.48 -5.82
CA GLN A 231 -6.94 11.57 -4.87
C GLN A 231 -8.30 11.49 -4.17
N MET A 232 -9.30 10.93 -4.85
CA MET A 232 -10.67 10.76 -4.33
C MET A 232 -10.86 9.42 -3.61
N HIS A 233 -9.87 8.52 -3.66
CA HIS A 233 -9.97 7.21 -3.05
C HIS A 233 -9.71 7.28 -1.53
N PRO A 234 -10.58 6.68 -0.69
CA PRO A 234 -10.46 6.79 0.77
C PRO A 234 -9.17 6.14 1.31
N LYS A 235 -8.66 5.11 0.63
CA LYS A 235 -7.44 4.37 1.01
C LYS A 235 -6.48 4.21 -0.17
N GLY A 236 -6.03 5.32 -0.72
CA GLY A 236 -4.99 5.35 -1.76
C GLY A 236 -3.58 5.37 -1.15
N LEU A 237 -2.74 4.41 -1.53
CA LEU A 237 -1.32 4.30 -1.18
C LEU A 237 -0.49 4.35 -2.46
N ILE A 238 0.46 5.27 -2.52
CA ILE A 238 1.47 5.34 -3.57
C ILE A 238 2.82 5.00 -2.94
N VAL A 239 3.55 4.07 -3.54
CA VAL A 239 4.93 3.72 -3.16
C VAL A 239 5.82 3.99 -4.35
N CYS A 240 6.82 4.85 -4.18
CA CYS A 240 7.69 5.30 -5.25
C CYS A 240 9.16 5.36 -4.84
N ASP A 241 10.06 5.33 -5.83
CA ASP A 241 11.49 5.55 -5.63
C ASP A 241 11.84 7.04 -5.72
N GLU A 242 13.06 7.43 -5.34
CA GLU A 242 13.52 8.82 -5.44
C GLU A 242 13.45 9.34 -6.88
N ASP A 243 13.79 8.52 -7.88
CA ASP A 243 13.77 8.90 -9.29
C ASP A 243 12.37 9.28 -9.79
N ALA A 244 11.32 8.61 -9.31
CA ALA A 244 9.95 9.00 -9.61
C ALA A 244 9.56 10.36 -9.01
N THR A 245 10.32 10.92 -8.06
CA THR A 245 9.99 12.19 -7.41
C THR A 245 10.62 13.43 -8.06
N LEU A 246 11.36 13.26 -9.15
CA LEU A 246 12.16 14.35 -9.77
C LEU A 246 11.34 15.59 -10.16
N GLU A 247 10.07 15.44 -10.51
CA GLU A 247 9.16 16.52 -10.89
C GLU A 247 8.26 17.00 -9.74
N LEU A 248 8.40 16.43 -8.55
CA LEU A 248 7.69 16.90 -7.36
C LEU A 248 8.40 18.11 -6.76
N HIS A 249 7.63 19.01 -6.16
CA HIS A 249 8.22 20.08 -5.35
C HIS A 249 8.95 19.49 -4.14
N VAL A 250 10.11 20.08 -3.81
CA VAL A 250 10.91 19.72 -2.62
C VAL A 250 10.06 19.74 -1.34
N LYS A 251 9.10 20.68 -1.24
CA LYS A 251 8.20 20.78 -0.09
C LYS A 251 7.28 19.56 0.02
N THR A 252 6.77 19.04 -1.09
CA THR A 252 5.92 17.85 -1.16
C THR A 252 6.68 16.61 -0.70
N VAL A 253 7.89 16.41 -1.24
CA VAL A 253 8.77 15.29 -0.84
C VAL A 253 9.09 15.36 0.66
N LYS A 254 9.48 16.53 1.17
CA LYS A 254 9.77 16.74 2.60
C LYS A 254 8.55 16.49 3.48
N TYR A 255 7.36 16.88 3.03
CA TYR A 255 6.11 16.67 3.77
C TYR A 255 5.80 15.17 3.94
N PHE A 256 5.88 14.38 2.86
CA PHE A 256 5.59 12.95 2.96
C PHE A 256 6.68 12.16 3.70
N LYS A 257 7.97 12.50 3.50
CA LYS A 257 9.06 11.91 4.30
C LYS A 257 8.92 12.23 5.80
N SER A 258 8.50 13.46 6.14
CA SER A 258 8.32 13.85 7.55
C SER A 258 7.12 13.17 8.19
N ILE A 259 5.99 13.04 7.50
CA ILE A 259 4.82 12.30 8.01
C ILE A 259 5.19 10.85 8.31
N GLU A 260 5.92 10.20 7.40
CA GLU A 260 6.33 8.82 7.64
C GLU A 260 7.24 8.70 8.87
N HIS A 261 8.20 9.62 9.02
CA HIS A 261 9.06 9.67 10.20
C HIS A 261 8.27 9.94 11.49
N VAL A 262 7.30 10.85 11.46
CA VAL A 262 6.43 11.19 12.60
C VAL A 262 5.57 9.99 12.98
N HIS A 263 5.01 9.28 12.01
CA HIS A 263 4.27 8.05 12.25
C HIS A 263 5.16 6.96 12.86
N GLN A 264 6.38 6.80 12.38
CA GLN A 264 7.31 5.82 12.94
C GLN A 264 7.82 6.20 14.34
N SER A 265 8.03 7.48 14.62
CA SER A 265 8.63 7.97 15.88
C SER A 265 7.64 8.21 17.01
N LEU A 266 6.45 8.76 16.75
CA LEU A 266 5.45 9.07 17.79
C LEU A 266 4.60 7.87 18.17
N ILE A 267 4.35 6.97 17.21
CA ILE A 267 3.40 5.87 17.37
C ILE A 267 4.15 4.55 17.59
N GLY A 268 5.41 4.42 17.16
CA GLY A 268 6.13 3.15 17.13
C GLY A 268 5.63 2.26 15.99
N LYS A 269 6.53 1.50 15.34
CA LYS A 269 6.18 0.63 14.20
C LYS A 269 5.05 -0.35 14.56
N GLU A 270 4.95 -0.73 15.83
CA GLU A 270 3.97 -1.66 16.36
C GLU A 270 2.57 -1.08 16.65
N ASN A 271 2.38 0.25 16.62
CA ASN A 271 1.07 0.86 16.88
C ASN A 271 0.46 1.59 15.66
N LEU A 272 1.11 1.51 14.48
CA LEU A 272 0.52 1.97 13.21
C LEU A 272 -0.06 0.78 12.46
N GLY A 273 -1.35 0.86 12.13
CA GLY A 273 -2.00 -0.10 11.26
C GLY A 273 -1.48 0.03 9.83
N LEU A 274 -1.57 -1.05 9.06
CA LEU A 274 -1.07 -1.08 7.68
C LEU A 274 -1.70 0.02 6.83
N GLN A 275 -2.95 0.39 7.10
CA GLN A 275 -3.70 1.39 6.35
C GLN A 275 -3.50 2.83 6.86
N GLY A 276 -2.62 3.04 7.86
CA GLY A 276 -2.27 4.35 8.41
C GLY A 276 -3.10 4.78 9.62
N GLU A 277 -3.99 3.92 10.11
CA GLU A 277 -4.73 4.09 11.37
C GLU A 277 -3.87 3.85 12.61
N LEU A 278 -4.29 4.40 13.74
CA LEU A 278 -3.74 4.12 15.06
C LEU A 278 -4.30 2.80 15.58
N LEU A 279 -3.43 1.83 15.91
CA LEU A 279 -3.82 0.60 16.59
C LEU A 279 -4.14 0.91 18.06
N SER A 280 -5.41 0.80 18.43
CA SER A 280 -5.85 0.99 19.82
C SER A 280 -5.27 -0.08 20.75
N SER A 281 -5.00 0.29 22.01
CA SER A 281 -4.49 -0.59 23.07
C SER A 281 -5.36 -1.82 23.35
N ARG A 282 -6.59 -1.91 22.82
CA ARG A 282 -7.43 -3.11 22.92
C ARG A 282 -6.94 -4.28 22.05
N SER A 283 -6.27 -4.05 20.92
CA SER A 283 -5.71 -5.14 20.10
C SER A 283 -4.52 -5.83 20.76
N LYS A 284 -3.89 -5.22 21.77
CA LYS A 284 -2.75 -5.80 22.51
C LYS A 284 -3.11 -7.02 23.38
N ARG A 285 -4.39 -7.28 23.66
CA ARG A 285 -4.77 -8.41 24.54
C ARG A 285 -4.82 -9.76 23.85
N LEU A 286 -4.78 -9.83 22.52
CA LEU A 286 -4.95 -11.09 21.80
C LEU A 286 -3.62 -11.78 21.43
N SER A 287 -2.45 -11.16 21.63
CA SER A 287 -1.16 -11.71 21.16
C SER A 287 -0.11 -11.99 22.23
N VAL A 288 -0.38 -11.80 23.52
CA VAL A 288 0.61 -12.12 24.57
C VAL A 288 0.15 -13.35 25.36
N SER A 289 0.70 -14.50 24.96
CA SER A 289 0.60 -15.73 25.75
C SER A 289 1.13 -15.51 27.17
N SER A 290 0.42 -16.11 28.11
CA SER A 290 0.35 -15.79 29.54
C SER A 290 1.56 -16.25 30.40
N ARG A 291 2.80 -15.88 30.06
CA ARG A 291 3.96 -16.25 30.90
C ARG A 291 4.96 -15.15 31.26
N GLY A 292 4.79 -13.92 30.76
CA GLY A 292 5.72 -12.82 31.07
C GLY A 292 5.25 -11.81 32.12
N HIS A 293 3.94 -11.71 32.39
CA HIS A 293 3.41 -10.58 33.16
C HIS A 293 3.60 -10.71 34.68
N ASP A 294 3.67 -11.94 35.21
CA ASP A 294 3.77 -12.15 36.66
C ASP A 294 5.19 -11.94 37.23
N ILE A 295 6.22 -11.97 36.39
CA ILE A 295 7.61 -11.79 36.83
C ILE A 295 7.98 -10.30 36.91
N LEU A 296 7.43 -9.46 36.03
CA LEU A 296 7.71 -8.02 36.02
C LEU A 296 6.96 -7.27 37.13
N LEU A 297 5.72 -7.69 37.43
CA LEU A 297 4.93 -7.11 38.53
C LEU A 297 5.48 -7.45 39.91
N LYS A 298 6.09 -8.63 40.10
CA LYS A 298 6.78 -8.96 41.35
C LYS A 298 8.04 -8.14 41.57
N ARG A 299 8.86 -7.93 40.53
CA ARG A 299 10.07 -7.09 40.63
C ARG A 299 9.77 -5.62 40.92
N LEU A 300 8.72 -5.07 40.30
CA LEU A 300 8.33 -3.67 40.52
C LEU A 300 7.74 -3.42 41.92
N LEU A 301 7.12 -4.43 42.54
CA LEU A 301 6.59 -4.33 43.89
C LEU A 301 7.65 -4.57 44.99
N GLU A 302 8.73 -5.30 44.69
CA GLU A 302 9.85 -5.50 45.62
C GLU A 302 10.79 -4.27 45.66
N ASP A 303 10.99 -3.58 44.54
CA ASP A 303 11.86 -2.38 44.46
C ASP A 303 11.27 -1.13 45.16
N ASP A 304 9.95 -1.05 45.31
CA ASP A 304 9.28 0.08 45.97
C ASP A 304 9.33 0.02 47.51
N ASP A 305 9.51 -1.18 48.08
CA ASP A 305 9.64 -1.37 49.52
C ASP A 305 11.07 -1.11 50.04
N GLU A 306 12.10 -1.32 49.23
CA GLU A 306 13.48 -0.91 49.58
C GLU A 306 13.66 0.61 49.56
N LYS A 307 13.11 1.30 48.55
CA LYS A 307 13.19 2.78 48.47
C LYS A 307 12.43 3.52 49.56
N LYS A 308 11.40 2.90 50.16
CA LYS A 308 10.69 3.46 51.32
C LYS A 308 11.44 3.28 52.64
N LYS A 309 12.33 2.28 52.76
CA LYS A 309 13.18 2.11 53.95
C LYS A 309 14.33 3.10 53.97
N GLU A 310 14.96 3.40 52.84
CA GLU A 310 16.09 4.35 52.78
C GLU A 310 15.67 5.81 53.07
N LYS A 311 14.48 6.24 52.62
CA LYS A 311 13.97 7.60 52.92
C LYS A 311 13.54 7.83 54.37
N LYS A 312 13.40 6.78 55.18
CA LYS A 312 13.08 6.92 56.61
C LYS A 312 14.31 7.09 57.49
N ILE A 313 15.49 6.70 57.01
CA ILE A 313 16.75 6.78 57.76
C ILE A 313 17.38 8.17 57.62
N SER A 314 17.23 8.84 56.47
CA SER A 314 17.82 10.16 56.21
C SER A 314 17.11 11.36 56.86
N ASN A 315 15.86 11.18 57.34
CA ASN A 315 15.07 12.28 57.94
C ASN A 315 15.20 12.40 59.47
N VAL A 316 16.07 11.61 60.11
CA VAL A 316 16.29 11.67 61.58
C VAL A 316 17.55 12.48 61.96
N GLU A 317 18.46 12.75 61.01
CA GLU A 317 19.76 13.38 61.32
C GLU A 317 19.79 14.92 61.17
N ASN A 318 18.69 15.58 60.80
CA ASN A 318 18.68 17.02 60.53
C ASN A 318 17.69 17.81 61.39
N SER A 319 17.86 17.74 62.72
CA SER A 319 17.23 18.68 63.65
C SER A 319 18.13 18.96 64.86
N GLY A 320 18.88 20.07 64.83
CA GLY A 320 19.60 20.57 66.00
C GLY A 320 20.54 21.73 65.71
N GLY A 321 20.07 22.98 65.91
CA GLY A 321 20.94 24.16 65.86
C GLY A 321 20.19 25.48 65.95
N ALA A 322 20.05 26.01 67.16
CA ALA A 322 19.33 27.23 67.51
C ALA A 322 20.13 28.53 67.25
N SER A 323 19.44 29.65 67.00
CA SER A 323 19.92 31.02 67.29
C SER A 323 18.73 32.00 67.50
N PRO A 324 18.78 32.91 68.51
CA PRO A 324 17.66 33.78 68.93
C PRO A 324 17.77 35.26 68.42
N PRO A 325 16.79 36.16 68.69
CA PRO A 325 16.28 37.12 67.69
C PRO A 325 16.40 38.63 68.02
N LYS A 326 15.85 39.48 67.11
CA LYS A 326 15.39 40.92 67.18
C LYS A 326 16.06 41.77 66.08
N LYS A 327 15.47 42.80 65.43
CA LYS A 327 14.29 43.66 65.69
C LYS A 327 13.99 44.52 64.42
N GLN A 328 12.71 44.86 64.22
CA GLN A 328 12.14 46.12 63.69
C GLN A 328 12.64 46.74 62.35
N ARG A 329 11.73 46.92 61.37
CA ARG A 329 10.98 48.17 61.13
C ARG A 329 9.96 48.03 59.98
N ARG A 330 8.87 48.80 60.11
CA ARG A 330 7.71 48.98 59.23
C ARG A 330 8.07 49.70 57.92
N SER A 331 7.24 49.49 56.89
CA SER A 331 6.37 50.49 56.22
C SER A 331 6.05 50.00 54.79
N THR A 332 4.78 49.73 54.44
CA THR A 332 3.91 50.52 53.51
C THR A 332 4.54 50.68 52.12
N ASP A 333 3.87 50.60 50.98
CA ASP A 333 2.47 50.56 50.57
C ASP A 333 2.55 50.24 49.04
N GLU A 334 1.59 49.50 48.51
CA GLU A 334 0.67 49.93 47.45
C GLU A 334 1.09 49.72 45.98
N THR A 335 0.14 49.10 45.27
CA THR A 335 -0.31 49.32 43.88
C THR A 335 0.68 48.99 42.75
N ALA A 336 0.41 47.97 41.93
CA ALA A 336 -0.63 47.90 40.88
C ALA A 336 -0.31 48.77 39.66
N ALA A 337 0.30 48.14 38.66
CA ALA A 337 -0.14 48.08 37.26
C ALA A 337 0.66 47.00 36.54
#